data_AF-A0A925LJ58-F1
#
_entry.id   AF-A0A925LJ58-F1
#
_cell.length_a   1.000
_cell.length_b   1.000
_cell.length_c   1.000
_cell.angle_alpha   90.00
_cell.angle_beta   90.00
_cell.angle_gamma   90.00
#
_symmetry.space_group_name_H-M   'P 1'
#
loop_
_entity.id
_entity.type
_entity.pdbx_description
1 polymer ?
#
loop_
_entity_poly.entity_id
_entity_poly.type
_entity_poly.pdbx_seq_one_letter_code
_entity_poly.pdbx_strand_id
1 'polypeptide(L)'
;MRKLKEFLKNGKFTWQLLYIGVILGCLGFHTFLIADIFKASPSDGFSRELKIGEVNYGNSKYNRNHMVTALSPDQKTIGIFAVDGTASKIFRVDAAGKILLEKPVALDLSEMAKISVFFIDDTHLRVLYGTDTLNSTIIDMETGAASKSEPLTIMEEFDHDGSTVMVTHDDGLYGMDLSISNPKEVLIMQGSIDSFRVTVNDDLLYVTVVNEIDLSFTSGQSLILNKDFEIVTQYEVFPRTDNRLIGRIKDVYFNDGILTSLFVWSDTKGNKNLITALQSDIDTGAQLTKFSQFFALSFDKMSIDRAEKGQVSLIMQDNLMGGQNIVYNTLKDGASTITVPLSKIRGVSALPSYFEADGKRILIFSDLNKKARDIYIASSDSELIKNTTSYNTINFALVFGTCVFISIVAVFAALIMILVFEPLPGIVLLLLYKLTDQYKHKFKVQIWVPAAFHTIVKIYASLKLAETTRAISEVDLSILGSKPFIYALLILSSVFALFCTHRCAKQRNDYDSVINYT
;
A
#
# COMPACT_ATOMS: atom_id res chain seq x y z
N MET A 1 -5.45 51.24 -34.74
CA MET A 1 -4.57 51.83 -33.69
C MET A 1 -5.24 52.88 -32.81
N ARG A 2 -5.93 53.90 -33.35
CA ARG A 2 -6.57 54.96 -32.53
C ARG A 2 -7.70 54.46 -31.60
N LYS A 3 -8.55 53.53 -32.08
CA LYS A 3 -9.56 52.85 -31.24
C LYS A 3 -8.97 51.95 -30.14
N LEU A 4 -7.81 51.32 -30.38
CA LEU A 4 -7.10 50.53 -29.37
C LEU A 4 -6.50 51.43 -28.27
N LYS A 5 -6.00 52.62 -28.63
CA LYS A 5 -5.53 53.64 -27.68
C LYS A 5 -6.67 54.25 -26.85
N GLU A 6 -7.84 54.49 -27.42
CA GLU A 6 -9.02 54.95 -26.67
C GLU A 6 -9.61 53.85 -25.77
N PHE A 7 -9.59 52.60 -26.23
CA PHE A 7 -10.03 51.43 -25.43
C PHE A 7 -9.11 51.19 -24.22
N LEU A 8 -7.80 51.40 -24.36
CA LEU A 8 -6.83 51.34 -23.25
C LEU A 8 -6.90 52.56 -22.30
N LYS A 9 -7.44 53.70 -22.76
CA LYS A 9 -7.56 54.95 -21.96
C LYS A 9 -8.73 54.92 -20.97
N ASN A 10 -9.75 54.11 -21.24
CA ASN A 10 -10.86 53.85 -20.31
C ASN A 10 -10.36 52.83 -19.28
N GLY A 11 -9.86 53.29 -18.13
CA GLY A 11 -9.22 52.47 -17.08
C GLY A 11 -9.99 51.22 -16.57
N LYS A 12 -11.22 50.98 -17.04
CA LYS A 12 -11.97 49.73 -16.85
C LYS A 12 -11.25 48.50 -17.41
N PHE A 13 -10.56 48.60 -18.54
CA PHE A 13 -9.85 47.45 -19.13
C PHE A 13 -8.62 47.03 -18.31
N THR A 14 -7.87 48.01 -17.77
CA THR A 14 -6.76 47.76 -16.84
C THR A 14 -7.23 47.12 -15.54
N TRP A 15 -8.40 47.50 -15.01
CA TRP A 15 -8.97 46.84 -13.83
C TRP A 15 -9.42 45.40 -14.15
N GLN A 16 -10.05 45.15 -15.30
CA GLN A 16 -10.43 43.80 -15.71
C GLN A 16 -9.22 42.88 -15.91
N LEU A 17 -8.15 43.36 -16.54
CA LEU A 17 -6.90 42.61 -16.65
C LEU A 17 -6.24 42.37 -15.30
N LEU A 18 -6.29 43.35 -14.38
CA LEU A 18 -5.79 43.17 -13.01
C LEU A 18 -6.61 42.11 -12.26
N TYR A 19 -7.94 42.13 -12.35
CA TYR A 19 -8.81 41.12 -11.74
C TYR A 19 -8.54 39.73 -12.30
N ILE A 20 -8.40 39.59 -13.62
CA ILE A 20 -8.04 38.31 -14.27
C ILE A 20 -6.66 37.85 -13.79
N GLY A 21 -5.69 38.78 -13.70
CA GLY A 21 -4.35 38.48 -13.18
C GLY A 21 -4.36 37.99 -11.72
N VAL A 22 -5.17 38.61 -10.86
CA VAL A 22 -5.33 38.19 -9.45
C VAL A 22 -5.99 36.82 -9.37
N ILE A 23 -7.06 36.56 -10.14
CA ILE A 23 -7.72 35.24 -10.17
C ILE A 23 -6.76 34.15 -10.64
N LEU A 24 -6.02 34.39 -11.72
CA LEU A 24 -5.04 33.44 -12.24
C LEU A 24 -3.88 33.22 -11.24
N GLY A 25 -3.45 34.27 -10.54
CA GLY A 25 -2.46 34.17 -9.47
C GLY A 25 -2.94 33.31 -8.29
N CYS A 26 -4.17 33.56 -7.82
CA CYS A 26 -4.82 32.79 -6.77
C CYS A 26 -5.04 31.32 -7.15
N LEU A 27 -5.45 31.07 -8.39
CA LEU A 27 -5.68 29.73 -8.90
C LEU A 27 -4.37 28.97 -9.14
N GLY A 28 -3.34 29.65 -9.65
CA GLY A 28 -1.98 29.09 -9.74
C GLY A 28 -1.43 28.73 -8.36
N PHE A 29 -1.69 29.56 -7.35
CA PHE A 29 -1.31 29.31 -5.97
C PHE A 29 -2.09 28.15 -5.33
N HIS A 30 -3.40 28.07 -5.56
CA HIS A 30 -4.21 26.94 -5.09
C HIS A 30 -3.77 25.62 -5.73
N THR A 31 -3.48 25.66 -7.03
CA THR A 31 -2.88 24.54 -7.77
C THR A 31 -1.56 24.12 -7.14
N PHE A 32 -0.72 25.07 -6.75
CA PHE A 32 0.55 24.81 -6.08
C PHE A 32 0.36 24.14 -4.71
N LEU A 33 -0.62 24.58 -3.91
CA LEU A 33 -0.95 23.95 -2.61
C LEU A 33 -1.44 22.51 -2.79
N ILE A 34 -2.31 22.26 -3.76
CA ILE A 34 -2.79 20.90 -4.04
C ILE A 34 -1.64 20.03 -4.57
N ALA A 35 -0.79 20.58 -5.45
CA ALA A 35 0.41 19.89 -5.91
C ALA A 35 1.36 19.56 -4.74
N ASP A 36 1.44 20.41 -3.71
CA ASP A 36 2.23 20.13 -2.51
C ASP A 36 1.75 18.87 -1.77
N ILE A 37 0.43 18.66 -1.70
CA ILE A 37 -0.16 17.44 -1.10
C ILE A 37 0.16 16.21 -1.96
N PHE A 38 0.04 16.33 -3.28
CA PHE A 38 0.32 15.23 -4.20
C PHE A 38 1.80 14.86 -4.26
N LYS A 39 2.73 15.83 -4.08
CA LYS A 39 4.17 15.56 -4.14
C LYS A 39 4.67 14.97 -2.83
N ALA A 40 4.02 15.28 -1.71
CA ALA A 40 4.49 14.90 -0.39
C ALA A 40 4.69 13.39 -0.30
N SER A 41 5.72 12.94 0.42
CA SER A 41 5.87 11.54 0.79
C SER A 41 4.66 11.01 1.58
N PRO A 42 4.46 9.69 1.64
CA PRO A 42 3.52 9.11 2.59
C PRO A 42 3.98 9.37 4.04
N SER A 43 5.28 9.26 4.31
CA SER A 43 5.91 9.60 5.59
C SER A 43 7.31 10.19 5.40
N ASP A 44 7.86 10.76 6.47
CA ASP A 44 9.25 11.22 6.48
C ASP A 44 10.23 10.07 6.19
N GLY A 45 11.21 10.33 5.31
CA GLY A 45 12.25 9.37 4.97
C GLY A 45 11.81 8.20 4.07
N PHE A 46 10.67 8.31 3.40
CA PHE A 46 10.19 7.31 2.44
C PHE A 46 9.71 7.97 1.14
N SER A 47 9.93 7.33 0.00
CA SER A 47 9.55 7.86 -1.30
C SER A 47 8.04 7.75 -1.53
N ARG A 48 7.54 8.49 -2.53
CA ARG A 48 6.28 8.09 -3.18
C ARG A 48 6.54 6.86 -4.05
N GLU A 49 5.46 6.20 -4.41
CA GLU A 49 5.51 5.03 -5.25
C GLU A 49 5.92 5.35 -6.70
N LEU A 50 6.79 4.51 -7.25
CA LEU A 50 7.22 4.52 -8.64
C LEU A 50 6.70 3.25 -9.31
N LYS A 51 5.93 3.38 -10.40
CA LYS A 51 5.50 2.24 -11.20
C LYS A 51 6.72 1.66 -11.93
N ILE A 52 7.02 0.40 -11.69
CA ILE A 52 8.13 -0.34 -12.32
C ILE A 52 7.66 -1.36 -13.34
N GLY A 53 6.38 -1.72 -13.34
CA GLY A 53 5.88 -2.71 -14.27
C GLY A 53 4.36 -2.78 -14.31
N GLU A 54 3.87 -3.54 -15.28
CA GLU A 54 2.46 -3.88 -15.44
C GLU A 54 2.38 -5.33 -15.93
N VAL A 55 1.46 -6.09 -15.34
CA VAL A 55 1.16 -7.47 -15.75
C VAL A 55 -0.34 -7.66 -15.88
N ASN A 56 -0.76 -8.48 -16.85
CA ASN A 56 -2.16 -8.83 -17.01
C ASN A 56 -2.60 -9.75 -15.88
N TYR A 57 -3.85 -9.62 -15.44
CA TYR A 57 -4.44 -10.68 -14.61
C TYR A 57 -4.52 -11.96 -15.42
N GLY A 58 -4.06 -13.07 -14.83
CA GLY A 58 -4.36 -14.42 -15.30
C GLY A 58 -5.85 -14.78 -15.14
N ASN A 59 -6.16 -16.08 -15.23
CA ASN A 59 -7.51 -16.62 -15.09
C ASN A 59 -8.15 -16.31 -13.71
N SER A 60 -7.35 -16.00 -12.70
CA SER A 60 -7.83 -15.55 -11.38
C SER A 60 -7.61 -14.05 -11.18
N LYS A 61 -8.70 -13.28 -11.28
CA LYS A 61 -8.71 -11.83 -11.00
C LYS A 61 -8.21 -11.48 -9.58
N TYR A 62 -8.25 -12.44 -8.66
CA TYR A 62 -7.96 -12.25 -7.24
C TYR A 62 -6.85 -13.16 -6.72
N ASN A 63 -6.00 -13.72 -7.61
CA ASN A 63 -4.86 -14.50 -7.12
C ASN A 63 -3.96 -13.60 -6.26
N ARG A 64 -3.92 -13.90 -4.96
CA ARG A 64 -3.12 -13.15 -3.99
C ARG A 64 -1.62 -13.40 -4.21
N ASN A 65 -1.27 -14.52 -4.84
CA ASN A 65 0.10 -14.95 -5.11
C ASN A 65 0.55 -14.63 -6.54
N HIS A 66 -0.07 -13.65 -7.20
CA HIS A 66 0.29 -13.20 -8.55
C HIS A 66 1.70 -12.60 -8.67
N MET A 67 2.31 -12.20 -7.55
CA MET A 67 3.63 -11.58 -7.50
C MET A 67 4.31 -11.99 -6.22
N VAL A 68 5.57 -12.38 -6.37
CA VAL A 68 6.46 -12.75 -5.27
C VAL A 68 7.81 -12.11 -5.51
N THR A 69 8.55 -11.89 -4.44
CA THR A 69 9.79 -11.13 -4.48
C THR A 69 10.86 -11.82 -3.64
N ALA A 70 12.11 -11.66 -4.06
CA ALA A 70 13.28 -12.14 -3.34
C ALA A 70 14.35 -11.05 -3.31
N LEU A 71 15.13 -11.01 -2.24
CA LEU A 71 16.33 -10.18 -2.12
C LEU A 71 17.52 -10.92 -2.73
N SER A 72 18.33 -10.26 -3.57
CA SER A 72 19.53 -10.89 -4.14
C SER A 72 20.56 -11.24 -3.08
N PRO A 73 21.45 -12.22 -3.31
CA PRO A 73 22.47 -12.63 -2.34
C PRO A 73 23.41 -11.48 -1.92
N ASP A 74 23.69 -10.55 -2.85
CA ASP A 74 24.48 -9.35 -2.58
C ASP A 74 23.74 -8.25 -1.78
N GLN A 75 22.45 -8.47 -1.48
CA GLN A 75 21.53 -7.56 -0.80
C GLN A 75 21.40 -6.17 -1.44
N LYS A 76 21.63 -6.05 -2.76
CA LYS A 76 21.53 -4.76 -3.47
C LYS A 76 20.35 -4.65 -4.40
N THR A 77 19.81 -5.78 -4.85
CA THR A 77 18.74 -5.82 -5.85
C THR A 77 17.60 -6.72 -5.40
N ILE A 78 16.43 -6.48 -5.96
CA ILE A 78 15.23 -7.27 -5.69
C ILE A 78 14.80 -7.93 -6.99
N GLY A 79 14.65 -9.25 -6.94
CA GLY A 79 13.98 -10.03 -7.96
C GLY A 79 12.47 -9.99 -7.72
N ILE A 80 11.71 -9.68 -8.77
CA ILE A 80 10.25 -9.70 -8.74
C ILE A 80 9.81 -10.70 -9.80
N PHE A 81 9.11 -11.74 -9.39
CA PHE A 81 8.47 -12.68 -10.29
C PHE A 81 6.96 -12.42 -10.25
N ALA A 82 6.36 -12.19 -11.41
CA ALA A 82 4.95 -11.88 -11.53
C ALA A 82 4.29 -12.74 -12.62
N VAL A 83 3.08 -13.21 -12.34
CA VAL A 83 2.23 -13.91 -13.30
C VAL A 83 1.59 -12.86 -14.23
N ASP A 84 1.74 -13.05 -15.54
CA ASP A 84 1.27 -12.13 -16.59
C ASP A 84 0.34 -12.89 -17.55
N GLY A 85 -0.96 -12.90 -17.24
CA GLY A 85 -1.92 -13.71 -17.98
C GLY A 85 -1.68 -15.21 -17.79
N THR A 86 -1.34 -15.91 -18.87
CA THR A 86 -0.92 -17.33 -18.89
C THR A 86 0.60 -17.49 -19.02
N ALA A 87 1.35 -16.40 -18.89
CA ALA A 87 2.80 -16.39 -18.88
C ALA A 87 3.30 -15.84 -17.54
N SER A 88 4.61 -15.70 -17.41
CA SER A 88 5.23 -15.03 -16.27
C SER A 88 6.22 -13.99 -16.75
N LYS A 89 6.59 -13.07 -15.86
CA LYS A 89 7.55 -12.01 -16.11
C LYS A 89 8.44 -11.83 -14.89
N ILE A 90 9.72 -11.60 -15.13
CA ILE A 90 10.69 -11.26 -14.10
C ILE A 90 11.16 -9.82 -14.25
N PHE A 91 11.37 -9.16 -13.11
CA PHE A 91 12.03 -7.87 -13.00
C PHE A 91 13.20 -7.99 -12.03
N ARG A 92 14.29 -7.27 -12.30
CA ARG A 92 15.34 -7.00 -11.32
C ARG A 92 15.45 -5.51 -11.13
N VAL A 93 15.27 -5.04 -9.90
CA VAL A 93 15.27 -3.61 -9.56
C VAL A 93 16.24 -3.31 -8.43
N ASP A 94 16.80 -2.10 -8.42
CA ASP A 94 17.61 -1.60 -7.30
C ASP A 94 16.77 -0.75 -6.32
N ALA A 95 17.41 -0.31 -5.22
CA ALA A 95 16.78 0.54 -4.21
C ALA A 95 16.30 1.90 -4.74
N ALA A 96 16.88 2.39 -5.84
CA ALA A 96 16.50 3.62 -6.51
C ALA A 96 15.32 3.42 -7.48
N GLY A 97 14.81 2.19 -7.62
CA GLY A 97 13.71 1.84 -8.50
C GLY A 97 14.10 1.75 -9.97
N LYS A 98 15.40 1.66 -10.28
CA LYS A 98 15.87 1.44 -11.64
C LYS A 98 15.67 -0.02 -12.01
N ILE A 99 15.00 -0.25 -13.14
CA ILE A 99 14.84 -1.58 -13.72
C ILE A 99 16.15 -1.97 -14.39
N LEU A 100 16.85 -2.93 -13.81
CA LEU A 100 18.10 -3.50 -14.33
C LEU A 100 17.80 -4.60 -15.35
N LEU A 101 16.69 -5.30 -15.18
CA LEU A 101 16.25 -6.39 -16.05
C LEU A 101 14.71 -6.47 -16.07
N GLU A 102 14.15 -6.71 -17.26
CA GLU A 102 12.76 -7.12 -17.45
C GLU A 102 12.74 -8.21 -18.54
N LYS A 103 12.20 -9.39 -18.22
CA LYS A 103 12.14 -10.52 -19.17
C LYS A 103 10.83 -11.30 -19.04
N PRO A 104 10.21 -11.70 -20.16
CA PRO A 104 9.14 -12.70 -20.13
C PRO A 104 9.72 -14.08 -19.86
N VAL A 105 8.94 -14.93 -19.19
CA VAL A 105 9.25 -16.32 -18.90
C VAL A 105 8.07 -17.17 -19.37
N ALA A 106 8.35 -18.19 -20.19
CA ALA A 106 7.36 -19.14 -20.69
C ALA A 106 6.98 -20.17 -19.61
N LEU A 107 6.43 -19.69 -18.50
CA LEU A 107 5.95 -20.49 -17.37
C LEU A 107 4.54 -20.02 -17.04
N ASP A 108 3.56 -20.91 -17.21
CA ASP A 108 2.16 -20.66 -16.86
C ASP A 108 1.92 -21.07 -15.41
N LEU A 109 1.72 -20.08 -14.54
CA LEU A 109 1.33 -20.27 -13.14
C LEU A 109 -0.01 -19.60 -12.83
N SER A 110 -0.83 -19.36 -13.86
CA SER A 110 -2.08 -18.60 -13.74
C SER A 110 -3.12 -19.22 -12.81
N GLU A 111 -3.04 -20.54 -12.63
CA GLU A 111 -3.93 -21.34 -11.79
C GLU A 111 -3.29 -21.78 -10.46
N MET A 112 -2.04 -21.39 -10.19
CA MET A 112 -1.33 -21.84 -9.00
C MET A 112 -1.82 -21.12 -7.74
N ALA A 113 -2.11 -21.91 -6.71
CA ALA A 113 -2.64 -21.40 -5.44
C ALA A 113 -1.53 -20.80 -4.57
N LYS A 114 -0.30 -21.32 -4.63
CA LYS A 114 0.86 -20.84 -3.85
C LYS A 114 2.09 -20.80 -4.75
N ILE A 115 2.76 -19.65 -4.75
CA ILE A 115 4.00 -19.41 -5.48
C ILE A 115 4.97 -18.78 -4.48
N SER A 116 6.24 -19.13 -4.58
CA SER A 116 7.31 -18.43 -3.87
C SER A 116 8.61 -18.46 -4.65
N VAL A 117 9.54 -17.57 -4.32
CA VAL A 117 10.82 -17.42 -5.03
C VAL A 117 11.97 -17.15 -4.10
N PHE A 118 13.16 -17.60 -4.50
CA PHE A 118 14.43 -17.19 -3.92
C PHE A 118 15.55 -17.26 -4.95
N PHE A 119 16.63 -16.53 -4.71
CA PHE A 119 17.81 -16.57 -5.56
C PHE A 119 18.68 -17.79 -5.21
N ILE A 120 19.11 -18.52 -6.23
CA ILE A 120 20.16 -19.54 -6.10
C ILE A 120 21.53 -18.84 -6.14
N ASP A 121 21.67 -17.90 -7.08
CA ASP A 121 22.82 -17.04 -7.27
C ASP A 121 22.35 -15.73 -7.94
N ASP A 122 23.28 -14.84 -8.30
CA ASP A 122 22.95 -13.54 -8.91
C ASP A 122 22.29 -13.62 -10.30
N THR A 123 22.26 -14.78 -10.92
CA THR A 123 21.76 -15.01 -12.29
C THR A 123 20.58 -15.97 -12.34
N HIS A 124 20.37 -16.80 -11.31
CA HIS A 124 19.33 -17.82 -11.28
C HIS A 124 18.31 -17.58 -10.16
N LEU A 125 17.04 -17.56 -10.54
CA LEU A 125 15.90 -17.50 -9.62
C LEU A 125 15.22 -18.86 -9.57
N ARG A 126 15.02 -19.41 -8.37
CA ARG A 126 14.17 -20.59 -8.19
C ARG A 126 12.75 -20.16 -7.90
N VAL A 127 11.80 -20.73 -8.63
CA VAL A 127 10.36 -20.59 -8.39
C VAL A 127 9.85 -21.90 -7.82
N LEU A 128 9.20 -21.82 -6.67
CA LEU A 128 8.45 -22.91 -6.03
C LEU A 128 6.97 -22.65 -6.23
N TYR A 129 6.21 -23.67 -6.60
CA TYR A 129 4.76 -23.54 -6.75
C TYR A 129 4.03 -24.85 -6.43
N GLY A 130 2.84 -24.67 -5.86
CA GLY A 130 2.03 -25.76 -5.32
C GLY A 130 0.70 -25.95 -6.04
N THR A 131 0.36 -27.22 -6.33
CA THR A 131 -0.99 -27.69 -6.65
C THR A 131 -1.39 -28.74 -5.60
N ASP A 132 -1.13 -30.01 -5.87
CA ASP A 132 -1.11 -31.14 -4.92
C ASP A 132 0.34 -31.64 -4.70
N THR A 133 1.27 -31.13 -5.50
CA THR A 133 2.70 -31.40 -5.42
C THR A 133 3.48 -30.10 -5.35
N LEU A 134 4.60 -30.13 -4.65
CA LEU A 134 5.60 -29.07 -4.71
C LEU A 134 6.40 -29.22 -6.00
N ASN A 135 6.33 -28.19 -6.85
CA ASN A 135 7.09 -28.13 -8.09
C ASN A 135 8.18 -27.06 -7.98
N SER A 136 9.28 -27.28 -8.68
CA SER A 136 10.39 -26.33 -8.75
C SER A 136 10.75 -26.00 -10.20
N THR A 137 11.09 -24.75 -10.46
CA THR A 137 11.58 -24.33 -11.75
C THR A 137 12.70 -23.32 -11.52
N ILE A 138 13.84 -23.55 -12.16
CA ILE A 138 14.97 -22.62 -12.15
C ILE A 138 14.86 -21.76 -13.40
N ILE A 139 14.93 -20.45 -13.21
CA ILE A 139 14.89 -19.45 -14.27
C ILE A 139 16.27 -18.80 -14.34
N ASP A 140 16.90 -18.90 -15.50
CA ASP A 140 18.02 -18.05 -15.87
C ASP A 140 17.47 -16.65 -16.15
N MET A 141 17.86 -15.67 -15.34
CA MET A 141 17.34 -14.32 -15.44
C MET A 141 17.85 -13.56 -16.67
N GLU A 142 19.04 -13.88 -17.18
CA GLU A 142 19.62 -13.19 -18.34
C GLU A 142 18.89 -13.60 -19.62
N THR A 143 18.63 -14.90 -19.78
CA THR A 143 17.99 -15.47 -20.96
C THR A 143 16.46 -15.56 -20.85
N GLY A 144 15.92 -15.63 -19.63
CA GLY A 144 14.52 -15.95 -19.36
C GLY A 144 14.17 -17.43 -19.55
N ALA A 145 15.17 -18.29 -19.78
CA ALA A 145 14.96 -19.72 -19.96
C ALA A 145 14.59 -20.39 -18.64
N ALA A 146 13.57 -21.24 -18.67
CA ALA A 146 13.09 -21.99 -17.53
C ALA A 146 13.42 -23.47 -17.67
N SER A 147 14.14 -24.04 -16.70
CA SER A 147 14.34 -25.48 -16.58
C SER A 147 13.41 -26.03 -15.51
N LYS A 148 12.35 -26.72 -15.94
CA LYS A 148 11.42 -27.40 -15.03
C LYS A 148 12.09 -28.62 -14.41
N SER A 149 11.92 -28.81 -13.10
CA SER A 149 12.21 -30.08 -12.46
C SER A 149 10.97 -30.98 -12.49
N GLU A 150 11.18 -32.27 -12.26
CA GLU A 150 10.10 -33.16 -11.83
C GLU A 150 9.49 -32.66 -10.51
N PRO A 151 8.24 -33.02 -10.19
CA PRO A 151 7.64 -32.74 -8.89
C PRO A 151 8.56 -33.23 -7.77
N LEU A 152 8.80 -32.39 -6.77
CA LEU A 152 9.70 -32.69 -5.66
C LEU A 152 9.02 -33.65 -4.67
N THR A 153 7.76 -33.39 -4.35
CA THR A 153 6.99 -34.16 -3.38
C THR A 153 5.49 -33.83 -3.47
N ILE A 154 4.65 -34.65 -2.84
CA ILE A 154 3.24 -34.33 -2.54
C ILE A 154 3.22 -33.42 -1.32
N MET A 155 2.28 -32.47 -1.24
CA MET A 155 2.16 -31.60 -0.06
C MET A 155 0.79 -30.94 0.04
N GLU A 156 0.41 -30.56 1.25
CA GLU A 156 -0.76 -29.72 1.51
C GLU A 156 -0.39 -28.23 1.61
N GLU A 157 0.67 -27.91 2.34
CA GLU A 157 1.24 -26.57 2.46
C GLU A 157 2.77 -26.64 2.42
N PHE A 158 3.41 -25.60 1.86
CA PHE A 158 4.87 -25.44 1.91
C PHE A 158 5.27 -24.05 2.39
N ASP A 159 6.40 -23.91 3.08
CA ASP A 159 7.04 -22.62 3.36
C ASP A 159 8.55 -22.76 3.15
N HIS A 160 9.25 -21.65 2.98
CA HIS A 160 10.69 -21.71 2.77
C HIS A 160 11.42 -20.47 3.26
N ASP A 161 12.71 -20.66 3.54
CA ASP A 161 13.67 -19.58 3.70
C ASP A 161 14.98 -19.99 3.02
N GLY A 162 15.36 -19.24 1.98
CA GLY A 162 16.43 -19.65 1.06
C GLY A 162 16.17 -21.02 0.43
N SER A 163 17.17 -21.91 0.48
CA SER A 163 17.09 -23.28 -0.05
C SER A 163 16.38 -24.27 0.87
N THR A 164 16.14 -23.89 2.12
CA THR A 164 15.41 -24.71 3.10
C THR A 164 13.92 -24.61 2.83
N VAL A 165 13.30 -25.74 2.50
CA VAL A 165 11.86 -25.84 2.29
C VAL A 165 11.28 -26.79 3.31
N MET A 166 10.12 -26.44 3.85
CA MET A 166 9.31 -27.31 4.69
C MET A 166 7.96 -27.52 4.04
N VAL A 167 7.44 -28.74 4.19
CA VAL A 167 6.16 -29.17 3.63
C VAL A 167 5.35 -29.93 4.66
N THR A 168 4.03 -29.81 4.60
CA THR A 168 3.12 -30.65 5.36
C THR A 168 2.55 -31.77 4.49
N HIS A 169 2.48 -32.94 5.10
CA HIS A 169 1.74 -34.11 4.63
C HIS A 169 0.67 -34.46 5.66
N ASP A 170 -0.25 -35.35 5.32
CA ASP A 170 -1.32 -35.83 6.20
C ASP A 170 -0.82 -36.37 7.56
N ASP A 171 0.44 -36.79 7.64
CA ASP A 171 1.03 -37.43 8.82
C ASP A 171 2.09 -36.59 9.55
N GLY A 172 2.46 -35.42 9.03
CA GLY A 172 3.48 -34.60 9.68
C GLY A 172 4.09 -33.46 8.87
N LEU A 173 5.10 -32.85 9.50
CA LEU A 173 5.96 -31.80 8.94
C LEU A 173 7.29 -32.40 8.48
N TYR A 174 7.70 -32.07 7.26
CA TYR A 174 8.91 -32.57 6.63
C TYR A 174 9.77 -31.41 6.13
N GLY A 175 11.10 -31.59 6.20
CA GLY A 175 12.09 -30.63 5.71
C GLY A 175 12.87 -31.17 4.53
N MET A 176 13.30 -30.28 3.64
CA MET A 176 14.17 -30.60 2.51
C MET A 176 15.11 -29.41 2.21
N ASP A 177 16.36 -29.70 1.83
CA ASP A 177 17.31 -28.68 1.36
C ASP A 177 17.51 -28.79 -0.15
N LEU A 178 17.04 -27.77 -0.87
CA LEU A 178 17.11 -27.69 -2.33
C LEU A 178 18.49 -27.31 -2.87
N SER A 179 19.48 -27.08 -2.00
CA SER A 179 20.89 -26.92 -2.40
C SER A 179 21.51 -28.24 -2.88
N ILE A 180 20.91 -29.37 -2.49
CA ILE A 180 21.40 -30.73 -2.80
C ILE A 180 20.78 -31.23 -4.11
N SER A 181 21.57 -31.90 -4.95
CA SER A 181 21.18 -32.37 -6.29
C SER A 181 20.07 -33.44 -6.32
N ASN A 182 19.63 -33.94 -5.17
CA ASN A 182 18.47 -34.83 -5.05
C ASN A 182 17.92 -34.71 -3.60
N PRO A 183 17.12 -33.68 -3.31
CA PRO A 183 16.68 -33.39 -1.95
C PRO A 183 15.83 -34.55 -1.44
N LYS A 184 16.13 -35.01 -0.22
CA LYS A 184 15.32 -35.99 0.48
C LYS A 184 14.51 -35.30 1.55
N GLU A 185 13.25 -35.71 1.68
CA GLU A 185 12.42 -35.29 2.80
C GLU A 185 12.91 -35.95 4.09
N VAL A 186 13.02 -35.15 5.13
CA VAL A 186 13.31 -35.58 6.49
C VAL A 186 12.09 -35.28 7.33
N LEU A 187 11.51 -36.31 7.94
CA LEU A 187 10.41 -36.15 8.90
C LEU A 187 10.91 -35.40 10.13
N ILE A 188 10.35 -34.21 10.38
CA ILE A 188 10.69 -33.36 11.52
C ILE A 188 9.75 -33.66 12.68
N MET A 189 8.44 -33.69 12.41
CA MET A 189 7.41 -33.85 13.43
C MET A 189 6.23 -34.63 12.88
N GLN A 190 5.73 -35.60 13.65
CA GLN A 190 4.50 -36.33 13.34
C GLN A 190 3.28 -35.60 13.91
N GLY A 191 2.16 -35.64 13.19
CA GLY A 191 0.86 -35.14 13.64
C GLY A 191 0.18 -34.22 12.63
N SER A 192 -1.05 -33.79 12.96
CA SER A 192 -1.81 -32.85 12.13
C SER A 192 -1.27 -31.44 12.32
N ILE A 193 -0.75 -30.85 11.24
CA ILE A 193 -0.14 -29.51 11.23
C ILE A 193 -1.12 -28.53 10.58
N ASP A 194 -1.65 -27.58 11.35
CA ASP A 194 -2.58 -26.57 10.80
C ASP A 194 -1.86 -25.38 10.15
N SER A 195 -0.74 -24.95 10.73
CA SER A 195 0.13 -23.95 10.10
C SER A 195 1.55 -23.99 10.66
N PHE A 196 2.52 -23.60 9.85
CA PHE A 196 3.91 -23.46 10.28
C PHE A 196 4.58 -22.29 9.56
N ARG A 197 5.65 -21.77 10.14
CA ARG A 197 6.56 -20.83 9.47
C ARG A 197 8.00 -21.15 9.83
N VAL A 198 8.89 -20.95 8.87
CA VAL A 198 10.33 -21.20 9.01
C VAL A 198 11.12 -19.92 8.80
N THR A 199 12.16 -19.74 9.60
CA THR A 199 13.21 -18.75 9.33
C THR A 199 14.57 -19.36 9.64
N VAL A 200 15.59 -18.99 8.87
CA VAL A 200 16.97 -19.44 9.00
C VAL A 200 17.78 -18.32 9.62
N ASN A 201 18.55 -18.63 10.65
CA ASN A 201 19.59 -17.73 11.15
C ASN A 201 20.87 -18.53 11.39
N ASP A 202 21.95 -18.11 10.76
CA ASP A 202 23.23 -18.82 10.72
C ASP A 202 23.04 -20.29 10.26
N ASP A 203 23.45 -21.25 11.09
CA ASP A 203 23.35 -22.70 10.83
C ASP A 203 22.10 -23.35 11.44
N LEU A 204 21.19 -22.55 12.00
CA LEU A 204 19.99 -23.03 12.70
C LEU A 204 18.71 -22.66 11.97
N LEU A 205 17.77 -23.60 11.98
CA LEU A 205 16.42 -23.44 11.45
C LEU A 205 15.47 -23.21 12.63
N TYR A 206 14.70 -22.14 12.58
CA TYR A 206 13.69 -21.81 13.59
C TYR A 206 12.32 -22.01 12.98
N VAL A 207 11.57 -22.97 13.52
CA VAL A 207 10.24 -23.32 13.03
C VAL A 207 9.24 -23.09 14.13
N THR A 208 8.21 -22.30 13.88
CA THR A 208 7.02 -22.29 14.74
C THR A 208 5.92 -23.07 14.06
N VAL A 209 5.27 -23.96 14.80
CA VAL A 209 4.24 -24.87 14.32
C VAL A 209 2.99 -24.71 15.20
N VAL A 210 1.82 -24.66 14.57
CA VAL A 210 0.52 -24.87 15.22
C VAL A 210 0.04 -26.26 14.87
N ASN A 211 -0.08 -27.09 15.91
CA ASN A 211 -0.58 -28.46 15.79
C ASN A 211 -2.07 -28.49 16.09
N GLU A 212 -2.83 -29.24 15.30
CA GLU A 212 -4.19 -29.63 15.64
C GLU A 212 -4.13 -30.90 16.52
N ILE A 213 -4.57 -30.77 17.77
CA ILE A 213 -4.62 -31.91 18.70
C ILE A 213 -5.92 -32.69 18.49
N ASP A 214 -7.01 -31.97 18.29
CA ASP A 214 -8.33 -32.47 17.90
C ASP A 214 -9.14 -31.34 17.23
N LEU A 215 -10.37 -31.64 16.76
CA LEU A 215 -11.26 -30.69 16.06
C LEU A 215 -11.56 -29.37 16.80
N SER A 216 -11.22 -29.27 18.08
CA SER A 216 -11.52 -28.12 18.93
C SER A 216 -10.29 -27.49 19.59
N PHE A 217 -9.13 -28.16 19.57
CA PHE A 217 -7.97 -27.75 20.33
C PHE A 217 -6.69 -27.71 19.47
N THR A 218 -5.94 -26.63 19.62
CA THR A 218 -4.63 -26.43 18.99
C THR A 218 -3.56 -26.18 20.05
N SER A 219 -2.30 -26.48 19.73
CA SER A 219 -1.13 -26.05 20.52
C SER A 219 -0.05 -25.45 19.63
N GLY A 220 0.79 -24.61 20.21
CA GLY A 220 1.89 -23.97 19.51
C GLY A 220 3.22 -24.49 20.01
N GLN A 221 4.12 -24.83 19.10
CA GLN A 221 5.47 -25.29 19.42
C GLN A 221 6.48 -24.56 18.57
N SER A 222 7.66 -24.35 19.13
CA SER A 222 8.82 -23.90 18.38
C SER A 222 9.90 -24.97 18.41
N LEU A 223 10.49 -25.20 17.25
CA LEU A 223 11.55 -26.16 17.00
C LEU A 223 12.77 -25.39 16.54
N ILE A 224 13.92 -25.72 17.13
CA ILE A 224 15.22 -25.32 16.65
C ILE A 224 15.84 -26.57 16.04
N LEU A 225 16.12 -26.52 14.75
CA LEU A 225 16.72 -27.62 14.01
C LEU A 225 18.13 -27.25 13.59
N ASN A 226 18.99 -28.25 13.48
CA ASN A 226 20.24 -28.09 12.73
C ASN A 226 19.98 -28.21 11.22
N LYS A 227 21.01 -27.98 10.40
CA LYS A 227 20.98 -28.13 8.94
C LYS A 227 20.57 -29.51 8.43
N ASP A 228 20.69 -30.54 9.26
CA ASP A 228 20.31 -31.92 8.94
C ASP A 228 18.84 -32.22 9.35
N PHE A 229 18.09 -31.18 9.74
CA PHE A 229 16.71 -31.21 10.22
C PHE A 229 16.51 -31.98 11.53
N GLU A 230 17.56 -32.19 12.31
CA GLU A 230 17.45 -32.79 13.65
C GLU A 230 17.04 -31.73 14.67
N ILE A 231 16.08 -32.07 15.54
CA ILE A 231 15.62 -31.20 16.62
C ILE A 231 16.74 -31.05 17.66
N VAL A 232 17.30 -29.85 17.74
CA VAL A 232 18.25 -29.43 18.78
C VAL A 232 17.50 -29.09 20.06
N THR A 233 16.43 -28.30 19.93
CA THR A 233 15.60 -27.83 21.05
C THR A 233 14.16 -27.72 20.59
N GLN A 234 13.23 -28.01 21.51
CA GLN A 234 11.81 -27.83 21.31
C GLN A 234 11.19 -27.23 22.57
N TYR A 235 10.28 -26.27 22.41
CA TYR A 235 9.50 -25.73 23.51
C TYR A 235 8.08 -25.38 23.10
N GLU A 236 7.20 -25.34 24.08
CA GLU A 236 5.80 -24.96 23.91
C GLU A 236 5.69 -23.43 23.87
N VAL A 237 5.08 -22.91 22.81
CA VAL A 237 4.86 -21.48 22.57
C VAL A 237 3.57 -21.02 23.24
N PHE A 238 2.54 -21.86 23.14
CA PHE A 238 1.32 -21.72 23.92
C PHE A 238 0.73 -23.10 24.18
N PRO A 239 0.12 -23.30 25.37
CA PRO A 239 -0.47 -24.58 25.72
C PRO A 239 -1.68 -24.90 24.87
N ARG A 240 -2.10 -26.17 24.92
CA ARG A 240 -3.38 -26.64 24.36
C ARG A 240 -4.49 -25.63 24.69
N THR A 241 -5.10 -25.07 23.66
CA THR A 241 -6.14 -24.05 23.78
C THR A 241 -7.29 -24.33 22.82
N ASP A 242 -8.52 -24.09 23.29
CA ASP A 242 -9.73 -24.05 22.47
C ASP A 242 -9.87 -22.71 21.72
N ASN A 243 -8.93 -21.80 21.97
CA ASN A 243 -8.97 -20.46 21.45
C ASN A 243 -8.58 -20.44 19.97
N ARG A 244 -9.59 -20.64 19.12
CA ARG A 244 -9.49 -20.50 17.65
C ARG A 244 -8.94 -19.12 17.20
N LEU A 245 -8.80 -18.15 18.11
CA LEU A 245 -8.14 -16.86 17.87
C LEU A 245 -6.62 -16.99 17.68
N ILE A 246 -6.00 -18.13 18.01
CA ILE A 246 -4.60 -18.44 17.69
C ILE A 246 -4.56 -19.39 16.50
N GLY A 247 -5.31 -19.04 15.46
CA GLY A 247 -5.64 -19.95 14.38
C GLY A 247 -4.50 -20.18 13.40
N ARG A 248 -3.71 -19.16 13.05
CA ARG A 248 -2.66 -19.32 12.03
C ARG A 248 -1.45 -18.45 12.28
N ILE A 249 -0.27 -19.05 12.19
CA ILE A 249 1.00 -18.31 12.13
C ILE A 249 1.09 -17.65 10.77
N LYS A 250 1.39 -16.35 10.77
CA LYS A 250 1.64 -15.57 9.56
C LYS A 250 3.12 -15.41 9.29
N ASP A 251 3.90 -15.18 10.34
CA ASP A 251 5.32 -14.92 10.20
C ASP A 251 6.08 -15.28 11.47
N VAL A 252 7.38 -15.50 11.34
CA VAL A 252 8.32 -15.71 12.46
C VAL A 252 9.58 -14.89 12.22
N TYR A 253 10.15 -14.37 13.29
CA TYR A 253 11.36 -13.56 13.23
C TYR A 253 12.24 -13.87 14.43
N PHE A 254 13.52 -14.06 14.17
CA PHE A 254 14.52 -14.30 15.21
C PHE A 254 15.54 -13.15 15.27
N ASN A 255 15.79 -12.64 16.47
CA ASN A 255 16.89 -11.72 16.72
C ASN A 255 17.34 -11.80 18.18
N ASP A 256 18.66 -11.81 18.41
CA ASP A 256 19.29 -11.75 19.73
C ASP A 256 18.70 -12.72 20.77
N GLY A 257 18.46 -13.97 20.38
CA GLY A 257 17.92 -15.01 21.27
C GLY A 257 16.41 -14.89 21.53
N ILE A 258 15.71 -14.02 20.81
CA ILE A 258 14.26 -13.83 20.91
C ILE A 258 13.61 -14.34 19.64
N LEU A 259 12.73 -15.34 19.78
CA LEU A 259 11.83 -15.76 18.72
C LEU A 259 10.52 -14.99 18.85
N THR A 260 10.14 -14.29 17.79
CA THR A 260 8.86 -13.59 17.70
C THR A 260 7.97 -14.28 16.68
N SER A 261 6.81 -14.78 17.13
CA SER A 261 5.83 -15.44 16.27
C SER A 261 4.60 -14.54 16.11
N LEU A 262 4.18 -14.32 14.86
CA LEU A 262 3.02 -13.50 14.50
C LEU A 262 1.83 -14.39 14.18
N PHE A 263 0.76 -14.24 14.94
CA PHE A 263 -0.52 -14.92 14.74
C PHE A 263 -1.58 -13.92 14.29
N VAL A 264 -2.41 -14.33 13.34
CA VAL A 264 -3.52 -13.51 12.85
C VAL A 264 -4.81 -14.29 12.88
N TRP A 265 -5.81 -13.68 13.48
CA TRP A 265 -7.18 -14.17 13.43
C TRP A 265 -8.11 -13.15 12.80
N SER A 266 -8.93 -13.61 11.86
CA SER A 266 -9.86 -12.76 11.11
C SER A 266 -11.26 -12.84 11.71
N ASP A 267 -11.73 -11.71 12.25
CA ASP A 267 -13.13 -11.48 12.60
C ASP A 267 -13.87 -10.92 11.38
N THR A 268 -14.45 -11.80 10.58
CA THR A 268 -15.23 -11.37 9.40
C THR A 268 -16.48 -10.58 9.78
N LYS A 269 -17.09 -10.87 10.94
CA LYS A 269 -18.27 -10.14 11.42
C LYS A 269 -17.91 -8.73 11.88
N GLY A 270 -16.79 -8.60 12.58
CA GLY A 270 -16.25 -7.33 13.05
C GLY A 270 -15.49 -6.55 11.98
N ASN A 271 -15.24 -7.15 10.81
CA ASN A 271 -14.37 -6.65 9.75
C ASN A 271 -12.97 -6.23 10.28
N LYS A 272 -12.40 -7.06 11.14
CA LYS A 272 -11.12 -6.80 11.83
C LYS A 272 -10.23 -8.04 11.83
N ASN A 273 -8.92 -7.81 11.84
CA ASN A 273 -7.95 -8.82 12.23
C ASN A 273 -7.51 -8.57 13.67
N LEU A 274 -7.52 -9.61 14.51
CA LEU A 274 -6.77 -9.61 15.76
C LEU A 274 -5.36 -10.12 15.45
N ILE A 275 -4.38 -9.24 15.62
CA ILE A 275 -2.97 -9.59 15.48
C ILE A 275 -2.42 -9.86 16.87
N THR A 276 -1.78 -11.02 17.04
CA THR A 276 -1.02 -11.36 18.24
C THR A 276 0.43 -11.61 17.89
N ALA A 277 1.34 -10.80 18.44
CA ALA A 277 2.77 -11.05 18.33
C ALA A 277 3.28 -11.56 19.68
N LEU A 278 3.89 -12.73 19.68
CA LEU A 278 4.38 -13.39 20.87
C LEU A 278 5.90 -13.46 20.83
N GLN A 279 6.56 -12.95 21.86
CA GLN A 279 8.00 -13.02 22.01
C GLN A 279 8.35 -14.07 23.05
N SER A 280 9.22 -15.00 22.69
CA SER A 280 9.72 -16.07 23.55
C SER A 280 11.24 -16.07 23.58
N ASP A 281 11.78 -16.38 24.75
CA ASP A 281 13.20 -16.64 24.95
C ASP A 281 13.55 -18.01 24.34
N ILE A 282 14.57 -18.06 23.49
CA ILE A 282 14.90 -19.25 22.72
C ILE A 282 15.47 -20.39 23.57
N ASP A 283 16.20 -20.05 24.64
CA ASP A 283 16.91 -21.02 25.46
C ASP A 283 15.97 -21.69 26.46
N THR A 284 15.00 -20.93 26.96
CA THR A 284 14.07 -21.38 28.02
C THR A 284 12.67 -21.67 27.51
N GLY A 285 12.31 -21.18 26.31
CA GLY A 285 10.94 -21.17 25.79
C GLY A 285 10.01 -20.21 26.55
N ALA A 286 10.51 -19.45 27.53
CA ALA A 286 9.69 -18.60 28.37
C ALA A 286 9.10 -17.45 27.55
N GLN A 287 7.79 -17.23 27.69
CA GLN A 287 7.14 -16.07 27.10
C GLN A 287 7.69 -14.79 27.74
N LEU A 288 8.31 -13.94 26.93
CA LEU A 288 8.84 -12.65 27.34
C LEU A 288 7.78 -11.56 27.28
N THR A 289 7.05 -11.47 26.17
CA THR A 289 6.05 -10.41 25.94
C THR A 289 4.99 -10.89 24.96
N LYS A 290 3.77 -10.38 25.10
CA LYS A 290 2.66 -10.63 24.18
C LYS A 290 2.00 -9.31 23.80
N PHE A 291 1.91 -9.05 22.50
CA PHE A 291 1.13 -7.94 21.94
C PHE A 291 -0.18 -8.48 21.38
N SER A 292 -1.28 -7.76 21.59
CA SER A 292 -2.57 -8.10 20.98
C SER A 292 -3.30 -6.82 20.58
N GLN A 293 -3.52 -6.64 19.28
CA GLN A 293 -4.11 -5.42 18.73
C GLN A 293 -5.08 -5.77 17.60
N PHE A 294 -6.21 -5.08 17.56
CA PHE A 294 -7.14 -5.15 16.44
C PHE A 294 -6.76 -4.14 15.35
N PHE A 295 -6.75 -4.61 14.12
CA PHE A 295 -6.58 -3.81 12.91
C PHE A 295 -7.73 -4.07 11.95
N ALA A 296 -7.87 -3.23 10.92
CA ALA A 296 -8.82 -3.51 9.84
C ALA A 296 -8.53 -4.88 9.21
N LEU A 297 -9.59 -5.57 8.78
CA LEU A 297 -9.42 -6.81 8.04
C LEU A 297 -8.68 -6.52 6.72
N SER A 298 -7.45 -7.00 6.65
CA SER A 298 -6.67 -7.13 5.43
C SER A 298 -6.43 -8.60 5.16
N PHE A 299 -6.54 -8.94 3.89
CA PHE A 299 -6.42 -10.29 3.35
C PHE A 299 -5.03 -10.60 2.81
N ASP A 300 -4.14 -9.62 2.90
CA ASP A 300 -2.86 -9.57 2.25
C ASP A 300 -1.73 -10.04 3.18
N LYS A 301 -0.50 -10.12 2.66
CA LYS A 301 0.66 -10.51 3.48
C LYS A 301 0.82 -9.55 4.66
N MET A 302 1.12 -10.10 5.82
CA MET A 302 1.59 -9.36 6.99
C MET A 302 2.90 -9.99 7.41
N SER A 303 3.88 -9.17 7.75
CA SER A 303 5.20 -9.65 8.13
C SER A 303 5.78 -8.84 9.28
N ILE A 304 6.67 -9.48 10.03
CA ILE A 304 7.52 -8.84 11.02
C ILE A 304 8.69 -8.21 10.26
N ASP A 305 8.90 -6.91 10.42
CA ASP A 305 10.12 -6.27 9.91
C ASP A 305 11.26 -6.45 10.91
N ARG A 306 10.97 -6.15 12.18
CA ARG A 306 11.95 -6.19 13.26
C ARG A 306 11.27 -6.49 14.58
N ALA A 307 11.91 -7.29 15.40
CA ALA A 307 11.52 -7.49 16.78
C ALA A 307 12.73 -7.37 17.72
N GLU A 308 12.52 -6.69 18.83
CA GLU A 308 13.45 -6.59 19.96
C GLU A 308 12.65 -6.77 21.26
N LYS A 309 13.31 -6.99 22.39
CA LYS A 309 12.59 -7.26 23.65
C LYS A 309 11.60 -6.14 23.99
N GLY A 310 10.31 -6.46 24.08
CA GLY A 310 9.27 -5.50 24.42
C GLY A 310 8.82 -4.60 23.26
N GLN A 311 9.24 -4.89 22.02
CA GLN A 311 8.81 -4.16 20.84
C GLN A 311 8.78 -5.04 19.58
N VAL A 312 7.71 -4.91 18.79
CA VAL A 312 7.57 -5.58 17.49
C VAL A 312 7.14 -4.56 16.44
N SER A 313 7.85 -4.54 15.31
CA SER A 313 7.49 -3.75 14.14
C SER A 313 6.95 -4.65 13.04
N LEU A 314 5.79 -4.27 12.51
CA LEU A 314 5.02 -5.04 11.54
C LEU A 314 4.81 -4.23 10.27
N ILE A 315 4.87 -4.91 9.13
CA ILE A 315 4.42 -4.39 7.83
C ILE A 315 3.08 -5.03 7.52
N MET A 316 2.08 -4.21 7.24
CA MET A 316 0.74 -4.67 6.92
C MET A 316 -0.04 -3.60 6.17
N GLN A 317 -1.26 -3.93 5.76
CA GLN A 317 -2.21 -2.94 5.26
C GLN A 317 -3.13 -2.46 6.37
N ASP A 318 -3.44 -1.17 6.35
CA ASP A 318 -4.43 -0.57 7.24
C ASP A 318 -5.23 0.52 6.52
N ASN A 319 -6.41 0.83 7.06
CA ASN A 319 -7.32 1.83 6.50
C ASN A 319 -7.06 3.20 7.11
N LEU A 320 -6.36 4.08 6.37
CA LEU A 320 -6.13 5.47 6.79
C LEU A 320 -6.87 6.46 5.89
N MET A 321 -7.50 7.47 6.50
CA MET A 321 -8.12 8.62 5.82
C MET A 321 -9.01 8.28 4.59
N GLY A 322 -9.73 7.15 4.64
CA GLY A 322 -10.73 6.77 3.62
C GLY A 322 -10.24 5.86 2.50
N GLY A 323 -9.05 5.26 2.61
CA GLY A 323 -8.62 4.16 1.75
C GLY A 323 -7.57 3.26 2.42
N GLN A 324 -7.00 2.34 1.65
CA GLN A 324 -5.99 1.39 2.12
C GLN A 324 -4.58 1.95 1.92
N ASN A 325 -3.75 1.78 2.94
CA ASN A 325 -2.33 2.11 2.91
C ASN A 325 -1.54 0.89 3.38
N ILE A 326 -0.34 0.71 2.83
CA ILE A 326 0.68 -0.12 3.47
C ILE A 326 1.30 0.71 4.57
N VAL A 327 1.34 0.16 5.78
CA VAL A 327 1.77 0.85 6.99
C VAL A 327 2.85 0.05 7.71
N TYR A 328 3.70 0.78 8.41
CA TYR A 328 4.65 0.31 9.38
C TYR A 328 4.06 0.54 10.77
N ASN A 329 3.78 -0.53 11.50
CA ASN A 329 3.21 -0.47 12.85
C ASN A 329 4.23 -0.92 13.89
N THR A 330 4.53 -0.07 14.87
CA THR A 330 5.36 -0.44 16.01
C THR A 330 4.50 -0.65 17.25
N LEU A 331 4.45 -1.90 17.71
CA LEU A 331 3.86 -2.32 18.97
C LEU A 331 4.95 -2.24 20.05
N LYS A 332 4.70 -1.54 21.14
CA LYS A 332 5.64 -1.40 22.27
C LYS A 332 4.92 -1.68 23.58
N ASP A 333 5.61 -2.35 24.50
CA ASP A 333 5.01 -2.69 25.79
C ASP A 333 4.65 -1.43 26.58
N GLY A 334 3.44 -1.39 27.13
CA GLY A 334 2.91 -0.24 27.88
C GLY A 334 2.69 1.05 27.07
N ALA A 335 2.84 1.05 25.74
CA ALA A 335 2.69 2.26 24.91
C ALA A 335 1.65 2.08 23.79
N SER A 336 1.17 3.22 23.26
CA SER A 336 0.28 3.21 22.10
C SER A 336 1.03 2.82 20.82
N THR A 337 0.35 2.07 19.96
CA THR A 337 0.85 1.69 18.64
C THR A 337 1.17 2.92 17.80
N ILE A 338 2.37 2.91 17.20
CA ILE A 338 2.81 3.96 16.28
C ILE A 338 2.60 3.44 14.87
N THR A 339 1.76 4.13 14.10
CA THR A 339 1.45 3.80 12.70
C THR A 339 2.08 4.83 11.77
N VAL A 340 2.93 4.37 10.84
CA VAL A 340 3.59 5.20 9.83
C VAL A 340 3.20 4.70 8.44
N PRO A 341 2.52 5.50 7.60
CA PRO A 341 2.18 5.08 6.24
C PRO A 341 3.42 4.99 5.35
N LEU A 342 3.60 3.85 4.69
CA LEU A 342 4.67 3.61 3.71
C LEU A 342 4.20 3.80 2.26
N SER A 343 2.89 3.77 2.02
CA SER A 343 2.29 4.08 0.72
C SER A 343 1.25 5.20 0.84
N LYS A 344 0.95 5.86 -0.28
CA LYS A 344 -0.22 6.75 -0.38
C LYS A 344 -1.52 5.95 -0.33
N ILE A 345 -2.62 6.67 -0.08
CA ILE A 345 -3.96 6.08 -0.03
C ILE A 345 -4.29 5.49 -1.40
N ARG A 346 -4.64 4.21 -1.43
CA ARG A 346 -5.03 3.46 -2.62
C ARG A 346 -6.36 2.76 -2.41
N GLY A 347 -6.96 2.36 -3.54
CA GLY A 347 -8.17 1.55 -3.53
C GLY A 347 -7.85 0.15 -3.04
N VAL A 348 -7.10 -0.60 -3.84
CA VAL A 348 -6.67 -1.97 -3.48
C VAL A 348 -5.19 -2.06 -3.77
N SER A 349 -4.40 -2.15 -2.71
CA SER A 349 -2.99 -2.53 -2.81
C SER A 349 -2.83 -3.99 -2.43
N ALA A 350 -1.76 -4.63 -2.88
CA ALA A 350 -1.32 -5.94 -2.44
C ALA A 350 0.21 -5.89 -2.21
N LEU A 351 0.64 -6.32 -1.03
CA LEU A 351 1.96 -6.32 -0.45
C LEU A 351 2.62 -7.68 -0.76
N PRO A 352 3.52 -7.76 -1.74
CA PRO A 352 4.40 -8.89 -1.93
C PRO A 352 5.41 -9.00 -0.79
N SER A 353 6.20 -7.95 -0.52
CA SER A 353 7.24 -7.95 0.52
C SER A 353 7.79 -6.55 0.83
N TYR A 354 8.49 -6.48 1.96
CA TYR A 354 9.31 -5.37 2.43
C TYR A 354 10.71 -5.90 2.76
N PHE A 355 11.76 -5.14 2.44
CA PHE A 355 13.16 -5.55 2.58
C PHE A 355 14.04 -4.43 3.12
N GLU A 356 15.17 -4.81 3.70
CA GLU A 356 16.35 -3.95 3.82
C GLU A 356 17.38 -4.39 2.76
N ALA A 357 17.77 -3.49 1.86
CA ALA A 357 18.76 -3.74 0.81
C ALA A 357 19.70 -2.54 0.71
N ASP A 358 21.01 -2.77 0.76
CA ASP A 358 22.05 -1.72 0.79
C ASP A 358 21.80 -0.64 1.87
N GLY A 359 21.31 -1.07 3.04
CA GLY A 359 20.92 -0.18 4.15
C GLY A 359 19.72 0.72 3.84
N LYS A 360 18.96 0.43 2.78
CA LYS A 360 17.72 1.11 2.40
C LYS A 360 16.53 0.19 2.63
N ARG A 361 15.45 0.79 3.12
CA ARG A 361 14.17 0.10 3.30
C ARG A 361 13.40 0.18 1.98
N ILE A 362 12.96 -0.96 1.46
CA ILE A 362 12.29 -1.06 0.16
C ILE A 362 10.97 -1.78 0.34
N LEU A 363 9.93 -1.18 -0.23
CA LEU A 363 8.59 -1.72 -0.32
C LEU A 363 8.27 -2.00 -1.79
N ILE A 364 8.01 -3.25 -2.13
CA ILE A 364 7.40 -3.60 -3.42
C ILE A 364 5.92 -3.84 -3.15
N PHE A 365 5.05 -3.39 -4.05
CA PHE A 365 3.61 -3.64 -3.97
C PHE A 365 2.93 -3.55 -5.32
N SER A 366 1.67 -3.98 -5.39
CA SER A 366 0.88 -3.86 -6.61
C SER A 366 -0.48 -3.28 -6.33
N ASP A 367 -1.02 -2.54 -7.30
CA ASP A 367 -2.41 -2.06 -7.26
C ASP A 367 -3.23 -2.69 -8.37
N LEU A 368 -4.51 -2.92 -8.08
CA LEU A 368 -5.47 -3.43 -9.07
C LEU A 368 -6.00 -2.32 -9.96
N ASN A 369 -5.71 -2.40 -11.26
CA ASN A 369 -6.14 -1.44 -12.27
C ASN A 369 -6.88 -2.13 -13.43
N LYS A 370 -8.19 -2.29 -13.25
CA LYS A 370 -9.13 -2.92 -14.22
C LYS A 370 -8.75 -4.36 -14.61
N LYS A 371 -7.84 -4.49 -15.58
CA LYS A 371 -7.39 -5.75 -16.19
C LYS A 371 -5.87 -5.96 -16.08
N ALA A 372 -5.17 -5.07 -15.38
CA ALA A 372 -3.76 -5.24 -15.09
C ALA A 372 -3.43 -4.94 -13.61
N ARG A 373 -2.35 -5.55 -13.14
CA ARG A 373 -1.69 -5.18 -11.88
C ARG A 373 -0.53 -4.27 -12.20
N ASP A 374 -0.62 -3.06 -11.68
CA ASP A 374 0.50 -2.13 -11.72
C ASP A 374 1.43 -2.49 -10.56
N ILE A 375 2.72 -2.73 -10.85
CA ILE A 375 3.73 -3.05 -9.85
C ILE A 375 4.47 -1.76 -9.49
N TYR A 376 4.62 -1.51 -8.20
CA TYR A 376 5.22 -0.32 -7.63
C TYR A 376 6.38 -0.67 -6.71
N ILE A 377 7.34 0.26 -6.65
CA ILE A 377 8.38 0.33 -5.62
C ILE A 377 8.25 1.64 -4.86
N ALA A 378 8.48 1.60 -3.56
CA ALA A 378 8.78 2.76 -2.73
C ALA A 378 9.97 2.44 -1.84
N SER A 379 10.84 3.40 -1.55
CA SER A 379 12.03 3.14 -0.73
C SER A 379 12.46 4.35 0.09
N SER A 380 13.35 4.10 1.05
CA SER A 380 14.07 5.16 1.77
C SER A 380 15.30 5.67 1.03
N ASP A 381 15.49 5.32 -0.25
CA ASP A 381 16.59 5.82 -1.04
C ASP A 381 16.41 7.32 -1.38
N SER A 382 17.48 8.10 -1.21
CA SER A 382 17.43 9.55 -1.37
C SER A 382 17.18 9.98 -2.82
N GLU A 383 17.67 9.22 -3.80
CA GLU A 383 17.45 9.49 -5.21
C GLU A 383 15.99 9.22 -5.56
N LEU A 384 15.43 8.08 -5.14
CA LEU A 384 14.03 7.77 -5.37
C LEU A 384 13.08 8.77 -4.67
N ILE A 385 13.39 9.17 -3.43
CA ILE A 385 12.64 10.23 -2.72
C ILE A 385 12.64 11.50 -3.56
N LYS A 386 13.82 11.98 -3.98
CA LYS A 386 13.93 13.20 -4.79
C LYS A 386 13.18 13.08 -6.12
N ASN A 387 13.27 11.93 -6.76
CA ASN A 387 12.68 11.65 -8.07
C ASN A 387 11.17 11.46 -8.02
N THR A 388 10.56 11.20 -6.86
CA THR A 388 9.12 10.96 -6.72
C THR A 388 8.38 12.06 -5.93
N THR A 389 9.12 12.91 -5.21
CA THR A 389 8.55 14.00 -4.39
C THR A 389 8.80 15.40 -4.95
N SER A 390 9.38 15.50 -6.15
CA SER A 390 9.54 16.78 -6.84
C SER A 390 8.27 17.20 -7.59
N TYR A 391 8.06 18.52 -7.77
CA TYR A 391 6.92 19.04 -8.53
C TYR A 391 6.86 18.55 -9.98
N ASN A 392 8.01 18.20 -10.56
CA ASN A 392 8.10 17.71 -11.94
C ASN A 392 7.44 16.34 -12.12
N THR A 393 7.17 15.62 -11.03
CA THR A 393 6.49 14.31 -11.03
C THR A 393 4.98 14.42 -11.02
N ILE A 394 4.46 15.63 -10.79
CA ILE A 394 3.04 15.90 -10.79
C ILE A 394 2.65 16.37 -12.17
N ASN A 395 1.55 15.81 -12.68
CA ASN A 395 0.88 16.37 -13.84
C ASN A 395 0.22 17.72 -13.44
N PHE A 396 1.02 18.79 -13.41
CA PHE A 396 0.56 20.12 -13.03
C PHE A 396 -0.60 20.59 -13.90
N ALA A 397 -0.60 20.23 -15.20
CA ALA A 397 -1.70 20.55 -16.10
C ALA A 397 -3.02 19.88 -15.67
N LEU A 398 -2.98 18.64 -15.18
CA LEU A 398 -4.15 17.96 -14.63
C LEU A 398 -4.63 18.61 -13.33
N VAL A 399 -3.71 18.92 -12.40
CA VAL A 399 -4.06 19.58 -11.14
C VAL A 399 -4.64 20.97 -11.41
N PHE A 400 -3.97 21.75 -12.25
CA PHE A 400 -4.41 23.08 -12.67
C PHE A 400 -5.75 23.03 -13.37
N GLY A 401 -5.91 22.12 -14.35
CA GLY A 401 -7.16 21.93 -15.08
C GLY A 401 -8.32 21.53 -14.17
N THR A 402 -8.05 20.70 -13.15
CA THR A 402 -9.05 20.33 -12.14
C THR A 402 -9.42 21.52 -11.26
N CYS A 403 -8.43 22.32 -10.83
CA CYS A 403 -8.68 23.55 -10.07
C CYS A 403 -9.50 24.55 -10.90
N VAL A 404 -9.11 24.81 -12.15
CA VAL A 404 -9.86 25.65 -13.11
C VAL A 404 -11.28 25.12 -13.26
N PHE A 405 -11.45 23.82 -13.42
CA PHE A 405 -12.77 23.22 -13.58
C PHE A 405 -13.64 23.40 -12.32
N ILE A 406 -13.14 23.08 -11.13
CA ILE A 406 -13.84 23.28 -9.85
C ILE A 406 -14.20 24.76 -9.69
N SER A 407 -13.26 25.65 -10.00
CA SER A 407 -13.47 27.09 -9.98
C SER A 407 -14.55 27.54 -10.96
N ILE A 408 -14.56 27.03 -12.20
CA ILE A 408 -15.60 27.32 -13.20
C ILE A 408 -16.97 26.80 -12.71
N VAL A 409 -17.02 25.58 -12.17
CA VAL A 409 -18.25 25.02 -11.58
C VAL A 409 -18.76 25.90 -10.43
N ALA A 410 -17.87 26.40 -9.58
CA ALA A 410 -18.20 27.35 -8.50
C ALA A 410 -18.68 28.71 -9.03
N VAL A 411 -18.11 29.23 -10.14
CA VAL A 411 -18.58 30.45 -10.83
C VAL A 411 -20.02 30.25 -11.30
N PHE A 412 -20.31 29.12 -11.96
CA PHE A 412 -21.62 28.82 -12.54
C PHE A 412 -22.70 28.48 -11.50
N ALA A 413 -22.32 28.07 -10.28
CA ALA A 413 -23.22 27.87 -9.14
C ALA A 413 -23.59 29.18 -8.40
N ALA A 414 -23.36 30.36 -9.01
CA ALA A 414 -23.59 31.68 -8.42
C ALA A 414 -22.80 31.99 -7.13
N LEU A 415 -21.62 31.36 -6.97
CA LEU A 415 -20.70 31.57 -5.84
C LEU A 415 -19.47 32.38 -6.25
N ILE A 416 -19.63 33.39 -7.12
CA ILE A 416 -18.53 34.24 -7.64
C ILE A 416 -17.74 34.93 -6.50
N MET A 417 -18.40 35.27 -5.40
CA MET A 417 -17.72 35.79 -4.21
C MET A 417 -16.82 34.75 -3.56
N ILE A 418 -17.18 33.46 -3.57
CA ILE A 418 -16.34 32.40 -2.98
C ILE A 418 -15.01 32.29 -3.71
N LEU A 419 -14.92 32.42 -5.04
CA LEU A 419 -13.65 32.34 -5.77
C LEU A 419 -12.61 33.41 -5.42
N VAL A 420 -13.05 34.61 -5.05
CA VAL A 420 -12.15 35.68 -4.61
C VAL A 420 -11.66 35.43 -3.18
N PHE A 421 -12.47 34.74 -2.37
CA PHE A 421 -12.16 34.50 -0.97
C PHE A 421 -11.74 33.06 -0.62
N GLU A 422 -11.83 32.09 -1.52
CA GLU A 422 -11.36 30.71 -1.36
C GLU A 422 -9.83 30.61 -1.13
N PRO A 423 -9.00 31.46 -1.78
CA PRO A 423 -7.55 31.45 -1.56
C PRO A 423 -7.16 32.10 -0.22
N LEU A 424 -8.00 32.99 0.32
CA LEU A 424 -7.70 33.80 1.50
C LEU A 424 -7.49 32.96 2.78
N PRO A 425 -8.30 31.93 3.08
CA PRO A 425 -8.00 30.96 4.13
C PRO A 425 -6.65 30.27 3.94
N GLY A 426 -6.25 29.93 2.71
CA GLY A 426 -4.93 29.37 2.40
C GLY A 426 -3.79 30.36 2.67
N ILE A 427 -3.99 31.65 2.35
CA ILE A 427 -3.03 32.74 2.65
C ILE A 427 -2.92 32.96 4.16
N VAL A 428 -4.04 32.98 4.88
CA VAL A 428 -4.08 33.09 6.35
C VAL A 428 -3.41 31.89 6.99
N LEU A 429 -3.65 30.67 6.48
CA LEU A 429 -3.04 29.43 6.98
C LEU A 429 -1.51 29.43 6.77
N LEU A 430 -1.01 29.97 5.65
CA LEU A 430 0.43 30.11 5.39
C LEU A 430 1.11 31.24 6.19
N LEU A 431 0.44 32.38 6.36
CA LEU A 431 0.91 33.43 7.27
C LEU A 431 0.98 32.91 8.70
N LEU A 432 -0.03 32.16 9.14
CA LEU A 432 0.00 31.47 10.42
C LEU A 432 1.12 30.44 10.46
N TYR A 433 1.32 29.62 9.43
CA TYR A 433 2.40 28.63 9.39
C TYR A 433 3.78 29.28 9.61
N LYS A 434 4.01 30.45 9.01
CA LYS A 434 5.27 31.21 9.16
C LYS A 434 5.40 31.94 10.50
N LEU A 435 4.28 32.26 11.16
CA LEU A 435 4.24 33.03 12.41
C LEU A 435 4.01 32.16 13.66
N THR A 436 3.61 30.89 13.52
CA THR A 436 3.17 30.03 14.63
C THR A 436 4.19 29.00 15.11
N ASP A 437 5.41 28.99 14.57
CA ASP A 437 6.50 28.10 15.00
C ASP A 437 6.86 28.23 16.50
N GLN A 438 6.42 29.31 17.16
CA GLN A 438 6.66 29.56 18.59
C GLN A 438 5.52 29.17 19.54
N TYR A 439 4.39 28.62 19.05
CA TYR A 439 3.21 28.36 19.88
C TYR A 439 2.98 26.88 20.26
N LYS A 440 2.70 26.65 21.54
CA LYS A 440 2.47 25.32 22.16
C LYS A 440 1.27 24.54 21.58
N HIS A 441 0.34 25.19 20.88
CA HIS A 441 -0.85 24.59 20.28
C HIS A 441 -0.98 24.85 18.76
N LYS A 442 0.16 24.82 18.05
CA LYS A 442 0.29 25.10 16.61
C LYS A 442 -0.82 24.50 15.72
N PHE A 443 -1.14 23.22 15.91
CA PHE A 443 -2.07 22.50 15.04
C PHE A 443 -3.53 22.96 15.20
N LYS A 444 -3.96 23.27 16.43
CA LYS A 444 -5.34 23.76 16.67
C LYS A 444 -5.52 25.17 16.09
N VAL A 445 -4.53 26.05 16.24
CA VAL A 445 -4.60 27.44 15.72
C VAL A 445 -4.57 27.45 14.19
N GLN A 446 -3.74 26.60 13.57
CA GLN A 446 -3.65 26.46 12.11
C GLN A 446 -4.93 25.93 11.47
N ILE A 447 -5.78 25.23 12.21
CA ILE A 447 -7.05 24.69 11.71
C ILE A 447 -8.23 25.64 12.01
N TRP A 448 -8.35 26.12 13.25
CA TRP A 448 -9.52 26.90 13.67
C TRP A 448 -9.58 28.31 13.10
N VAL A 449 -8.43 28.98 12.93
CA VAL A 449 -8.41 30.36 12.43
C VAL A 449 -8.79 30.43 10.95
N PRO A 450 -8.25 29.58 10.05
CA PRO A 450 -8.69 29.56 8.65
C PRO A 450 -10.15 29.10 8.49
N ALA A 451 -10.62 28.16 9.32
CA ALA A 451 -12.02 27.73 9.31
C ALA A 451 -12.99 28.85 9.75
N ALA A 452 -12.66 29.59 10.81
CA ALA A 452 -13.43 30.74 11.27
C ALA A 452 -13.46 31.85 10.21
N PHE A 453 -12.31 32.14 9.59
CA PHE A 453 -12.20 33.13 8.53
C PHE A 453 -13.03 32.75 7.30
N HIS A 454 -12.95 31.49 6.86
CA HIS A 454 -13.73 30.95 5.74
C HIS A 454 -15.24 31.03 6.00
N THR A 455 -15.67 30.78 7.24
CA THR A 455 -17.07 30.87 7.65
C THR A 455 -17.58 32.32 7.61
N ILE A 456 -16.82 33.26 8.16
CA ILE A 456 -17.16 34.70 8.17
C ILE A 456 -17.28 35.25 6.74
N VAL A 457 -16.32 34.91 5.89
CA VAL A 457 -16.31 35.24 4.47
C VAL A 457 -17.55 34.72 3.75
N LYS A 458 -17.90 33.44 3.96
CA LYS A 458 -19.06 32.81 3.30
C LYS A 458 -20.38 33.46 3.74
N ILE A 459 -20.50 33.80 5.03
CA ILE A 459 -21.67 34.50 5.56
C ILE A 459 -21.76 35.90 4.92
N TYR A 460 -20.67 36.66 4.90
CA TYR A 460 -20.62 37.99 4.28
C TYR A 460 -20.98 37.95 2.79
N ALA A 461 -20.44 36.95 2.07
CA ALA A 461 -20.70 36.75 0.65
C ALA A 461 -22.16 36.41 0.36
N SER A 462 -22.75 35.52 1.17
CA SER A 462 -24.15 35.12 1.04
C SER A 462 -25.09 36.29 1.31
N LEU A 463 -24.78 37.12 2.32
CA LEU A 463 -25.55 38.33 2.65
C LEU A 463 -25.50 39.37 1.51
N LYS A 464 -24.33 39.58 0.90
CA LYS A 464 -24.18 40.49 -0.24
C LYS A 464 -24.87 39.97 -1.52
N LEU A 465 -24.82 38.67 -1.78
CA LEU A 465 -25.57 38.06 -2.90
C LEU A 465 -27.07 38.24 -2.73
N ALA A 466 -27.60 38.01 -1.51
CA ALA A 466 -29.01 38.22 -1.19
C ALA A 466 -29.46 39.67 -1.39
N GLU A 467 -28.60 40.65 -1.03
CA GLU A 467 -28.84 42.08 -1.32
C GLU A 467 -28.83 42.40 -2.83
N THR A 468 -27.97 41.75 -3.62
CA THR A 468 -27.74 42.07 -5.05
C THR A 468 -28.76 41.41 -5.99
N THR A 469 -29.41 40.32 -5.58
CA THR A 469 -30.50 39.69 -6.36
C THR A 469 -31.73 40.58 -6.60
N ARG A 470 -31.89 41.70 -5.88
CA ARG A 470 -32.87 42.73 -6.22
C ARG A 470 -32.45 43.65 -7.38
N ALA A 471 -31.17 43.67 -7.75
CA ALA A 471 -30.62 44.54 -8.82
C ALA A 471 -30.23 43.78 -10.10
N ILE A 472 -30.20 42.44 -10.09
CA ILE A 472 -29.91 41.60 -11.29
C ILE A 472 -31.17 41.35 -12.15
N SER A 473 -32.24 42.13 -11.97
CA SER A 473 -33.40 42.15 -12.87
C SER A 473 -33.19 42.95 -14.16
N GLU A 474 -32.03 43.58 -14.37
CA GLU A 474 -31.80 44.52 -15.49
C GLU A 474 -30.70 44.13 -16.47
N VAL A 475 -30.08 42.94 -16.36
CA VAL A 475 -29.17 42.45 -17.42
C VAL A 475 -29.96 41.61 -18.43
N ASP A 476 -30.57 42.31 -19.38
CA ASP A 476 -31.26 41.73 -20.52
C ASP A 476 -30.22 41.29 -21.59
N LEU A 477 -29.86 40.01 -21.59
CA LEU A 477 -29.09 39.38 -22.66
C LEU A 477 -30.09 38.96 -23.77
N SER A 478 -30.37 39.91 -24.66
CA SER A 478 -31.49 39.95 -25.62
C SER A 478 -31.46 38.94 -26.78
N ILE A 479 -30.75 37.81 -26.68
CA ILE A 479 -30.71 36.79 -27.76
C ILE A 479 -31.28 35.43 -27.31
N LEU A 480 -31.35 35.13 -26.01
CA LEU A 480 -32.15 34.06 -25.43
C LEU A 480 -32.35 34.38 -23.95
N GLY A 481 -33.60 34.41 -23.48
CA GLY A 481 -33.94 34.77 -22.10
C GLY A 481 -33.00 34.13 -21.08
N SER A 482 -32.39 34.95 -20.23
CA SER A 482 -31.27 34.59 -19.35
C SER A 482 -31.58 33.47 -18.34
N LYS A 483 -32.86 33.26 -18.02
CA LYS A 483 -33.30 32.23 -17.07
C LYS A 483 -33.23 30.80 -17.64
N PRO A 484 -33.88 30.45 -18.77
CA PRO A 484 -33.86 29.09 -19.32
C PRO A 484 -32.47 28.61 -19.75
N PHE A 485 -31.55 29.48 -20.17
CA PHE A 485 -30.18 29.07 -20.49
C PHE A 485 -29.38 28.74 -19.22
N ILE A 486 -29.52 29.54 -18.15
CA ILE A 486 -28.94 29.22 -16.83
C ILE A 486 -29.53 27.90 -16.31
N TYR A 487 -30.83 27.66 -16.46
CA TYR A 487 -31.45 26.39 -16.08
C TYR A 487 -31.00 25.22 -16.96
N ALA A 488 -30.89 25.37 -18.29
CA ALA A 488 -30.38 24.33 -19.18
C ALA A 488 -28.91 24.01 -18.92
N LEU A 489 -28.09 25.02 -18.58
CA LEU A 489 -26.68 24.87 -18.23
C LEU A 489 -26.51 24.27 -16.83
N LEU A 490 -27.38 24.60 -15.87
CA LEU A 490 -27.45 23.96 -14.54
C LEU A 490 -27.92 22.50 -14.64
N ILE A 491 -28.87 22.19 -15.53
CA ILE A 491 -29.32 20.83 -15.83
C ILE A 491 -28.20 20.05 -16.52
N LEU A 492 -27.52 20.61 -17.52
CA LEU A 492 -26.38 19.98 -18.19
C LEU A 492 -25.18 19.81 -17.26
N SER A 493 -24.87 20.79 -16.40
CA SER A 493 -23.78 20.68 -15.42
C SER A 493 -24.12 19.71 -14.31
N SER A 494 -25.40 19.60 -13.93
CA SER A 494 -25.89 18.58 -13.00
C SER A 494 -25.87 17.19 -13.66
N VAL A 495 -26.23 17.03 -14.94
CA VAL A 495 -26.11 15.78 -15.70
C VAL A 495 -24.65 15.38 -15.90
N PHE A 496 -23.75 16.34 -16.13
CA PHE A 496 -22.31 16.08 -16.27
C PHE A 496 -21.62 15.83 -14.92
N ALA A 497 -22.03 16.53 -13.85
CA ALA A 497 -21.62 16.21 -12.48
C ALA A 497 -22.19 14.85 -12.07
N LEU A 498 -23.40 14.48 -12.50
CA LEU A 498 -23.94 13.13 -12.33
C LEU A 498 -23.13 12.12 -13.13
N PHE A 499 -22.65 12.45 -14.34
CA PHE A 499 -21.77 11.59 -15.14
C PHE A 499 -20.38 11.41 -14.50
N CYS A 500 -19.77 12.49 -14.00
CA CYS A 500 -18.49 12.45 -13.28
C CYS A 500 -18.63 11.75 -11.94
N THR A 501 -19.68 12.04 -11.17
CA THR A 501 -20.01 11.36 -9.92
C THR A 501 -20.39 9.91 -10.20
N HIS A 502 -21.05 9.58 -11.31
CA HIS A 502 -21.31 8.21 -11.75
C HIS A 502 -20.04 7.53 -12.27
N ARG A 503 -19.07 8.23 -12.85
CA ARG A 503 -17.73 7.70 -13.21
C ARG A 503 -16.91 7.40 -11.94
N CYS A 504 -16.91 8.31 -10.98
CA CYS A 504 -16.28 8.13 -9.67
C CYS A 504 -17.03 7.07 -8.84
N ALA A 505 -18.36 7.04 -8.89
CA ALA A 505 -19.19 6.04 -8.24
C ALA A 505 -19.19 4.70 -8.98
N LYS A 506 -18.89 4.66 -10.28
CA LYS A 506 -18.61 3.42 -11.03
C LYS A 506 -17.23 2.91 -10.69
N GLN A 507 -16.21 3.77 -10.59
CA GLN A 507 -14.93 3.39 -9.97
C GLN A 507 -15.11 2.91 -8.52
N ARG A 508 -16.09 3.44 -7.79
CA ARG A 508 -16.45 3.02 -6.42
C ARG A 508 -17.41 1.82 -6.36
N ASN A 509 -18.25 1.56 -7.35
CA ASN A 509 -19.15 0.40 -7.43
C ASN A 509 -18.43 -0.82 -8.04
N ASP A 510 -17.49 -0.59 -8.97
CA ASP A 510 -16.47 -1.58 -9.36
C ASP A 510 -15.58 -1.95 -8.15
N TYR A 511 -15.64 -1.17 -7.06
CA TYR A 511 -14.94 -1.37 -5.80
C TYR A 511 -15.86 -1.96 -4.69
N ASP A 512 -17.11 -1.51 -4.56
CA ASP A 512 -18.10 -2.08 -3.63
C ASP A 512 -18.61 -3.44 -4.12
N SER A 513 -18.57 -3.74 -5.42
CA SER A 513 -18.77 -5.10 -5.96
C SER A 513 -17.56 -6.02 -5.74
N VAL A 514 -16.40 -5.49 -5.34
CA VAL A 514 -15.26 -6.28 -4.86
C VAL A 514 -15.39 -6.58 -3.37
N ILE A 515 -16.03 -5.69 -2.59
CA ILE A 515 -16.27 -5.86 -1.16
C ILE A 515 -17.51 -6.73 -0.87
N ASN A 516 -18.56 -6.68 -1.70
CA ASN A 516 -19.82 -7.40 -1.46
C ASN A 516 -19.90 -8.81 -2.10
N TYR A 517 -18.82 -9.29 -2.73
CA TYR A 517 -18.70 -10.68 -3.25
C TYR A 517 -17.63 -11.50 -2.51
N THR A 518 -17.14 -11.00 -1.39
CA THR A 518 -16.29 -11.69 -0.40
C THR A 518 -16.96 -11.64 0.96
#